data_AF-D9N546-F1
#
_entry.id   AF-D9N546-F1
#
_cell.length_a   1.000
_cell.length_b   1.000
_cell.length_c   1.000
_cell.angle_alpha   90.00
_cell.angle_beta   90.00
_cell.angle_gamma   90.00
#
_symmetry.space_group_name_H-M   'P 1'
#
loop_
_entity.id
_entity.type
_entity.pdbx_description
1 polymer ?
#
loop_
_entity_poly.entity_id
_entity_poly.type
_entity_poly.pdbx_seq_one_letter_code
_entity_poly.pdbx_strand_id
1 'polypeptide(L)'
;TYASDDQPTTSVTTIMVPYNAKRNGVVVYGDFEDSNAPQCAPSYAFRAGPLNAPSSKVNMVITFPFLQEGYIVTVPDKEGRKGLFASGIVEGRQTLDGIRATLAFDKLKLDKNVKVVGS
;
A
#
# COMPACT_ATOMS: atom_id res chain seq x y z
N THR A 1 18.40 -7.49 -9.69
CA THR A 1 17.64 -8.53 -10.42
C THR A 1 17.33 -9.61 -9.40
N TYR A 2 16.06 -9.91 -9.08
CA TYR A 2 15.77 -11.12 -8.28
C TYR A 2 16.30 -12.33 -9.05
N ALA A 3 17.25 -13.06 -8.47
CA ALA A 3 17.65 -14.39 -8.94
C ALA A 3 16.76 -15.48 -8.31
N SER A 4 16.15 -15.20 -7.15
CA SER A 4 15.15 -16.03 -6.46
C SER A 4 14.24 -15.16 -5.60
N ASP A 5 13.11 -15.70 -5.15
CA ASP A 5 12.11 -15.00 -4.31
C ASP A 5 12.64 -14.61 -2.91
N ASP A 6 13.79 -15.16 -2.50
CA ASP A 6 14.41 -14.96 -1.18
C ASP A 6 15.50 -13.89 -1.15
N GLN A 7 15.79 -13.24 -2.28
CA GLN A 7 16.82 -12.19 -2.28
C GLN A 7 16.30 -10.88 -1.68
N PRO A 8 17.14 -10.17 -0.88
CA PRO A 8 16.81 -8.84 -0.39
C PRO A 8 16.45 -7.88 -1.52
N THR A 9 15.45 -7.04 -1.26
CA THR A 9 14.94 -6.07 -2.23
C THR A 9 14.35 -4.86 -1.53
N THR A 10 13.89 -3.90 -2.33
CA THR A 10 13.21 -2.70 -1.90
C THR A 10 11.86 -2.59 -2.61
N SER A 11 10.84 -2.14 -1.88
CA SER A 11 9.56 -1.72 -2.43
C SER A 11 9.09 -0.42 -1.78
N VAL A 12 7.94 0.07 -2.22
CA VAL A 12 7.32 1.31 -1.75
C VAL A 12 5.96 0.97 -1.15
N THR A 13 5.57 1.73 -0.12
CA THR A 13 4.21 1.74 0.38
C THR A 13 3.72 3.17 0.49
N THR A 14 2.51 3.41 0.02
CA THR A 14 1.85 4.72 0.07
C THR A 14 0.93 4.77 1.27
N ILE A 15 1.10 5.77 2.12
CA ILE A 15 0.31 5.93 3.35
C ILE A 15 -0.59 7.16 3.20
N MET A 16 -1.89 6.95 3.27
CA MET A 16 -2.90 8.00 3.26
C MET A 16 -3.37 8.28 4.69
N VAL A 17 -3.17 9.52 5.15
CA VAL A 17 -3.53 9.97 6.50
C VAL A 17 -4.65 11.02 6.38
N PRO A 18 -5.88 10.72 6.81
CA PRO A 18 -6.96 11.68 6.75
C PRO A 18 -6.82 12.75 7.86
N TYR A 19 -7.49 13.90 7.69
CA TYR A 19 -7.42 14.99 8.67
C TYR A 19 -8.00 14.61 10.05
N ASN A 20 -8.99 13.71 10.07
CA ASN A 20 -9.61 13.15 11.28
C ASN A 20 -8.96 11.81 11.71
N ALA A 21 -7.68 11.58 11.37
CA ALA A 21 -7.00 10.30 11.59
C ALA A 21 -7.06 9.81 13.05
N LYS A 22 -7.65 8.62 13.21
CA LYS A 22 -7.58 7.79 14.42
C LYS A 22 -6.26 7.02 14.39
N ARG A 23 -5.52 7.03 15.50
CA ARG A 23 -4.18 6.40 15.61
C ARG A 23 -4.20 4.98 16.16
N ASN A 24 -5.40 4.42 16.35
CA ASN A 24 -5.63 3.09 16.91
C ASN A 24 -5.88 1.99 15.85
N GLY A 25 -5.94 2.35 14.56
CA GLY A 25 -6.19 1.41 13.47
C GLY A 25 -5.56 1.81 12.15
N VAL A 26 -5.02 0.81 11.43
CA VAL A 26 -4.50 0.92 10.07
C VAL A 26 -5.22 -0.08 9.18
N VAL A 27 -5.67 0.37 8.02
CA VAL A 27 -6.24 -0.47 6.96
C VAL A 27 -5.17 -0.72 5.91
N VAL A 28 -4.97 -1.98 5.54
CA VAL A 28 -4.09 -2.38 4.44
C VAL A 28 -4.97 -2.64 3.23
N TYR A 29 -4.75 -1.86 2.18
CA TYR A 29 -5.46 -2.03 0.92
C TYR A 29 -4.52 -2.65 -0.11
N GLY A 30 -4.88 -3.84 -0.60
CA GLY A 30 -4.18 -4.51 -1.68
C GLY A 30 -4.72 -4.02 -3.02
N ASP A 31 -4.00 -3.09 -3.65
CA ASP A 31 -4.36 -2.57 -4.97
C ASP A 31 -4.39 -3.67 -6.05
N PHE A 32 -5.32 -3.55 -6.99
CA PHE A 32 -5.44 -4.40 -8.18
C PHE A 32 -4.55 -3.82 -9.30
N GLU A 33 -3.23 -3.88 -9.09
CA GLU A 33 -2.25 -3.36 -10.06
C GLU A 33 -2.38 -4.09 -11.42
N ASP A 34 -2.60 -5.41 -11.40
CA ASP A 34 -2.92 -6.29 -12.54
C ASP A 34 -2.09 -6.03 -13.81
N SER A 35 -0.87 -5.53 -13.64
CA SER A 35 0.01 -5.04 -14.71
C SER A 35 1.44 -4.96 -14.21
N ASN A 36 2.41 -5.23 -15.08
CA ASN A 36 3.83 -5.26 -14.73
C ASN A 36 4.59 -3.97 -15.07
N ALA A 37 3.89 -2.93 -15.51
CA ALA A 37 4.52 -1.69 -15.94
C ALA A 37 4.75 -0.74 -14.75
N PRO A 38 5.91 -0.07 -14.60
CA PRO A 38 6.20 0.76 -13.43
C PRO A 38 5.21 1.90 -13.17
N GLN A 39 4.50 2.37 -14.19
CA GLN A 39 3.44 3.38 -14.07
C GLN A 39 2.11 2.85 -13.50
N CYS A 40 1.96 1.52 -13.41
CA CYS A 40 0.80 0.86 -12.82
C CYS A 40 0.94 0.70 -11.32
N ALA A 41 2.17 0.79 -10.79
CA ALA A 41 2.45 0.71 -9.37
C ALA A 41 1.52 1.66 -8.58
N PRO A 42 0.90 1.18 -7.48
CA PRO A 42 -0.04 1.98 -6.69
C PRO A 42 0.55 3.33 -6.30
N SER A 43 1.81 3.34 -5.86
CA SER A 43 2.54 4.56 -5.50
C SER A 43 2.64 5.59 -6.62
N TYR A 44 2.85 5.15 -7.86
CA TYR A 44 2.84 6.04 -9.02
C TYR A 44 1.43 6.53 -9.31
N ALA A 45 0.44 5.62 -9.33
CA ALA A 45 -0.94 5.92 -9.67
C ALA A 45 -1.54 6.98 -8.72
N PHE A 46 -1.35 6.82 -7.41
CA PHE A 46 -1.80 7.80 -6.42
C PHE A 46 -1.12 9.17 -6.59
N ARG A 47 0.19 9.20 -6.90
CA ARG A 47 0.93 10.45 -7.13
C ARG A 47 0.51 11.14 -8.42
N ALA A 48 0.34 10.38 -9.51
CA ALA A 48 -0.04 10.90 -10.82
C ALA A 48 -1.48 11.43 -10.82
N GLY A 49 -2.31 10.89 -9.93
CA GLY A 49 -3.68 11.31 -9.72
C GLY A 49 -4.65 10.76 -10.76
N PRO A 50 -5.96 10.91 -10.50
CA PRO A 50 -7.02 10.22 -11.23
C PRO A 50 -7.11 10.58 -12.71
N LEU A 51 -6.58 11.72 -13.13
CA LEU A 51 -6.59 12.12 -14.54
C LEU A 51 -5.54 11.37 -15.37
N ASN A 52 -4.44 10.95 -14.73
CA ASN A 52 -3.28 10.36 -15.41
C ASN A 52 -3.17 8.84 -15.19
N ALA A 53 -3.84 8.30 -14.16
CA ALA A 53 -3.89 6.88 -13.85
C ALA A 53 -5.32 6.45 -13.52
N PRO A 54 -6.07 5.83 -14.45
CA PRO A 54 -7.45 5.41 -14.20
C PRO A 54 -7.62 4.44 -13.03
N SER A 55 -6.62 3.57 -12.77
CA SER A 55 -6.60 2.68 -11.60
C SER A 55 -6.67 3.46 -10.29
N SER A 56 -6.01 4.63 -10.21
CA SER A 56 -6.04 5.48 -9.03
C SER A 56 -7.45 5.98 -8.70
N LYS A 57 -8.35 6.12 -9.67
CA LYS A 57 -9.76 6.47 -9.41
C LYS A 57 -10.46 5.37 -8.63
N VAL A 58 -10.29 4.13 -9.08
CA VAL A 58 -10.90 2.96 -8.43
C VAL A 58 -10.35 2.80 -7.02
N ASN A 59 -9.04 2.93 -6.87
CA ASN A 59 -8.37 2.82 -5.57
C ASN A 59 -8.80 3.91 -4.61
N MET A 60 -8.96 5.16 -5.10
CA MET A 60 -9.54 6.23 -4.30
C MET A 60 -10.96 5.92 -3.89
N VAL A 61 -11.85 5.47 -4.80
CA VAL A 61 -13.24 5.14 -4.47
C VAL A 61 -13.32 4.04 -3.40
N ILE A 62 -12.46 3.02 -3.46
CA ILE A 62 -12.45 1.91 -2.49
C ILE A 62 -11.88 2.36 -1.14
N THR A 63 -10.83 3.18 -1.14
CA THR A 63 -10.16 3.61 0.10
C THR A 63 -10.85 4.77 0.80
N PHE A 64 -11.65 5.56 0.07
CA PHE A 64 -12.30 6.78 0.57
C PHE A 64 -13.21 6.55 1.79
N PRO A 65 -14.05 5.50 1.87
CA PRO A 65 -14.87 5.25 3.05
C PRO A 65 -14.04 5.03 4.33
N PHE A 66 -12.92 4.33 4.23
CA PHE A 66 -12.01 4.13 5.37
C PHE A 66 -11.39 5.45 5.82
N LEU A 67 -10.95 6.28 4.86
CA LEU A 67 -10.41 7.61 5.15
C LEU A 67 -11.46 8.52 5.80
N GLN A 68 -12.71 8.46 5.34
CA GLN A 68 -13.83 9.24 5.90
C GLN A 68 -14.11 8.85 7.36
N GLU A 69 -14.04 7.56 7.67
CA GLU A 69 -14.14 7.03 9.04
C GLU A 69 -12.90 7.32 9.91
N GLY A 70 -11.87 7.97 9.36
CA GLY A 70 -10.66 8.37 10.06
C GLY A 70 -9.60 7.28 10.14
N TYR A 71 -9.71 6.19 9.39
CA TYR A 71 -8.65 5.19 9.34
C TYR A 71 -7.46 5.69 8.52
N ILE A 72 -6.25 5.33 8.96
CA ILE A 72 -5.05 5.46 8.14
C ILE A 72 -5.04 4.27 7.16
N VAL A 73 -4.82 4.54 5.88
CA VAL A 73 -4.77 3.50 4.85
C VAL A 73 -3.33 3.38 4.34
N THR A 74 -2.80 2.16 4.31
CA THR A 74 -1.52 1.83 3.70
C THR A 74 -1.73 0.98 2.46
N VAL A 75 -1.04 1.33 1.37
CA VAL A 75 -1.13 0.66 0.07
C VAL A 75 0.28 0.26 -0.37
N PRO A 76 0.69 -0.99 -0.15
CA PRO A 76 1.97 -1.52 -0.62
C PRO A 76 1.97 -1.73 -2.14
N ASP A 77 3.10 -1.44 -2.79
CA ASP A 77 3.38 -1.89 -4.16
C ASP A 77 3.72 -3.39 -4.10
N LYS A 78 2.67 -4.23 -4.01
CA LYS A 78 2.79 -5.66 -3.65
C LYS A 78 3.56 -6.47 -4.68
N GLU A 79 3.49 -6.11 -5.96
CA GLU A 79 4.21 -6.81 -7.02
C GLU A 79 5.72 -6.52 -7.03
N GLY A 80 6.14 -5.53 -6.24
CA GLY A 80 7.51 -5.07 -6.11
C GLY A 80 8.10 -4.51 -7.41
N ARG A 81 9.40 -4.19 -7.38
CA ARG A 81 10.08 -3.48 -8.48
C ARG A 81 10.03 -4.18 -9.86
N LYS A 82 9.71 -5.47 -9.93
CA LYS A 82 9.65 -6.23 -11.18
C LYS A 82 8.22 -6.42 -11.72
N GLY A 83 7.18 -5.98 -11.01
CA GLY A 83 5.79 -6.21 -11.42
C GLY A 83 5.49 -7.71 -11.49
N LEU A 84 5.85 -8.46 -10.43
CA LEU A 84 5.67 -9.92 -10.38
C LEU A 84 4.22 -10.28 -10.04
N PHE A 85 3.30 -9.87 -10.92
CA PHE A 85 1.89 -10.22 -10.86
C PHE A 85 1.69 -11.72 -10.68
N ALA A 86 0.77 -12.09 -9.78
CA ALA A 86 0.40 -13.46 -9.42
C ALA A 86 1.50 -14.27 -8.71
N SER A 87 2.59 -13.62 -8.26
CA SER A 87 3.54 -14.24 -7.34
C SER A 87 3.10 -14.03 -5.89
N GLY A 88 2.30 -14.96 -5.36
CA GLY A 88 1.77 -14.86 -3.98
C GLY A 88 2.85 -14.75 -2.89
N ILE A 89 4.04 -15.34 -3.11
CA ILE A 89 5.18 -15.22 -2.18
C ILE A 89 5.70 -13.78 -2.15
N VAL A 90 5.93 -13.18 -3.32
CA VAL A 90 6.42 -11.82 -3.42
C VAL A 90 5.37 -10.85 -2.91
N GLU A 91 4.12 -10.97 -3.38
CA GLU A 91 3.02 -10.09 -2.97
C GLU A 91 2.77 -10.13 -1.47
N GLY A 92 2.75 -11.33 -0.88
CA GLY A 92 2.59 -11.50 0.57
C GLY A 92 3.73 -10.86 1.36
N ARG A 93 4.98 -11.06 0.94
CA ARG A 93 6.15 -10.47 1.62
C ARG A 93 6.16 -8.95 1.52
N GLN A 94 5.96 -8.40 0.32
CA GLN A 94 5.93 -6.94 0.13
C GLN A 94 4.77 -6.29 0.89
N THR A 95 3.62 -6.95 0.96
CA THR A 95 2.49 -6.48 1.76
C THR A 95 2.83 -6.44 3.25
N LEU A 96 3.37 -7.54 3.80
CA LEU A 96 3.76 -7.61 5.22
C LEU A 96 4.88 -6.63 5.57
N ASP A 97 5.85 -6.43 4.68
CA ASP A 97 6.91 -5.44 4.87
C ASP A 97 6.39 -4.00 4.76
N GLY A 98 5.44 -3.73 3.87
CA GLY A 98 4.73 -2.45 3.81
C GLY A 98 3.96 -2.14 5.10
N ILE A 99 3.32 -3.15 5.71
CA ILE A 99 2.69 -3.05 7.03
C ILE A 99 3.74 -2.70 8.09
N ARG A 100 4.85 -3.46 8.16
CA ARG A 100 5.92 -3.22 9.14
C ARG A 100 6.52 -1.82 8.98
N ALA A 101 6.76 -1.39 7.74
CA ALA A 101 7.25 -0.05 7.42
C ALA A 101 6.27 1.03 7.88
N THR A 102 4.96 0.83 7.66
CA THR A 102 3.91 1.74 8.13
C THR A 102 3.89 1.83 9.66
N LEU A 103 3.95 0.69 10.35
CA LEU A 103 3.94 0.64 11.82
C LEU A 103 5.20 1.26 12.44
N ALA A 104 6.35 1.15 11.77
CA ALA A 104 7.62 1.72 12.19
C ALA A 104 7.79 3.20 11.80
N PHE A 105 6.84 3.79 11.06
CA PHE A 105 6.95 5.19 10.61
C PHE A 105 6.52 6.16 11.71
N ASP A 106 7.47 6.55 12.57
CA ASP A 106 7.24 7.37 13.78
C ASP A 106 6.44 8.67 13.55
N LYS A 107 6.48 9.23 12.33
CA LYS A 107 5.71 10.43 11.98
C LYS A 107 4.20 10.21 12.05
N LEU A 108 3.72 8.96 11.98
CA LEU A 108 2.30 8.63 12.13
C LEU A 108 1.82 8.70 13.57
N LYS A 109 2.71 8.63 14.57
CA LYS A 109 2.37 8.64 16.00
C LYS A 109 1.23 7.65 16.32
N LEU A 110 1.36 6.42 15.86
CA LEU A 110 0.37 5.36 16.10
C LEU A 110 0.35 4.97 17.58
N ASP A 111 -0.79 4.48 18.04
CA ASP A 111 -0.92 3.91 19.38
C ASP A 111 -0.10 2.63 19.49
N LYS A 112 0.42 2.33 20.68
CA LYS A 112 1.25 1.13 20.92
C LYS A 112 0.56 -0.18 20.56
N ASN A 113 -0.77 -0.23 20.65
CA ASN A 113 -1.60 -1.40 20.37
C ASN A 113 -2.47 -1.19 19.11
N VAL A 114 -1.95 -0.43 18.14
CA VAL A 114 -2.63 -0.19 16.86
C VAL A 114 -3.02 -1.51 16.20
N LYS A 115 -4.27 -1.59 15.73
CA LYS A 115 -4.78 -2.77 15.03
C LYS A 115 -4.56 -2.63 13.53
N VAL A 116 -4.24 -3.73 12.87
CA VAL A 116 -4.13 -3.79 11.41
C VAL A 116 -5.25 -4.66 10.86
N VAL A 117 -5.98 -4.16 9.86
CA VAL A 117 -7.05 -4.89 9.17
C VAL A 117 -6.75 -4.88 7.68
N GLY A 118 -6.83 -6.04 7.02
CA GLY A 118 -6.72 -6.14 5.57
C GLY A 118 -8.09 -6.07 4.91
N SER A 119 -8.16 -5.46 3.73
CA SER A 119 -9.30 -5.56 2.79
C SER A 119 -9.13 -6.74 1.85
#